data_AF-C7Q2Y2-F1
#
_entry.id   AF-C7Q2Y2-F1
#
_cell.length_a   1.000
_cell.length_b   1.000
_cell.length_c   1.000
_cell.angle_alpha   90.00
_cell.angle_beta   90.00
_cell.angle_gamma   90.00
#
_symmetry.space_group_name_H-M   'P 1'
#
loop_
_entity.id
_entity.type
_entity.pdbx_description
1 polymer ?
#
loop_
_entity_poly.entity_id
_entity_poly.type
_entity_poly.pdbx_seq_one_letter_code
_entity_poly.pdbx_strand_id
1 'polypeptide(L)'
;MIDIVAFSNARLDEREQLARGVVHAVGADYDALMVAAGKALELGMVSLYWRNHNPARVLREVAAQRQQLAEHEHVPAVRQSDNHLYDFGCRTCHNDPDCGETLGFGWCKTVRLMAEPFDEHPDYDRYDPAWRI
;
A
#
# COMPACT_ATOMS: atom_id res chain seq x y z
N MET A 1 -8.45 -0.89 -17.66
CA MET A 1 -8.32 -0.17 -16.38
C MET A 1 -7.69 -1.13 -15.41
N ILE A 2 -6.54 -0.78 -14.82
CA ILE A 2 -5.87 -1.60 -13.82
C ILE A 2 -6.66 -1.46 -12.51
N ASP A 3 -6.81 -2.57 -11.80
CA ASP A 3 -7.38 -2.57 -10.45
C ASP A 3 -6.32 -2.06 -9.46
N ILE A 4 -6.63 -0.94 -8.77
CA ILE A 4 -5.69 -0.30 -7.84
C ILE A 4 -5.36 -1.20 -6.64
N VAL A 5 -6.27 -2.09 -6.23
CA VAL A 5 -6.06 -3.05 -5.15
C VAL A 5 -5.11 -4.16 -5.65
N ALA A 6 -5.32 -4.66 -6.86
CA ALA A 6 -4.40 -5.62 -7.47
C ALA A 6 -3.00 -5.03 -7.65
N PHE A 7 -2.91 -3.78 -8.15
CA PHE A 7 -1.65 -3.04 -8.25
C PHE A 7 -0.97 -2.88 -6.89
N SER A 8 -1.71 -2.41 -5.88
CA SER A 8 -1.16 -2.21 -4.53
C SER A 8 -0.64 -3.52 -3.93
N ASN A 9 -1.40 -4.61 -4.08
CA ASN A 9 -0.96 -5.93 -3.62
C ASN A 9 0.32 -6.40 -4.34
N ALA A 10 0.42 -6.22 -5.66
CA ALA A 10 1.63 -6.58 -6.40
C ALA A 10 2.87 -5.81 -5.89
N ARG A 11 2.73 -4.52 -5.59
CA ARG A 11 3.82 -3.71 -5.01
C ARG A 11 4.16 -4.11 -3.57
N LEU A 12 3.17 -4.53 -2.79
CA LEU A 12 3.40 -5.09 -1.45
C LEU A 12 4.13 -6.44 -1.53
N ASP A 13 3.82 -7.28 -2.53
CA ASP A 13 4.52 -8.54 -2.77
C ASP A 13 6.00 -8.33 -3.11
N GLU A 14 6.30 -7.36 -3.98
CA GLU A 14 7.68 -6.98 -4.31
C GLU A 14 8.47 -6.53 -3.07
N ARG A 15 7.87 -5.68 -2.23
CA ARG A 15 8.48 -5.23 -0.97
C ARG A 15 8.72 -6.38 -0.01
N GLU A 16 7.75 -7.30 0.12
CA GLU A 16 7.90 -8.49 0.95
C GLU A 16 9.02 -9.39 0.44
N GLN A 17 9.08 -9.65 -0.87
CA GLN A 17 10.12 -10.47 -1.49
C GLN A 17 11.51 -9.86 -1.24
N LEU A 18 11.66 -8.54 -1.44
CA LEU A 18 12.90 -7.82 -1.15
C LEU A 18 13.29 -7.99 0.33
N ALA A 19 12.36 -7.73 1.26
CA ALA A 19 12.62 -7.85 2.69
C ALA A 19 13.00 -9.28 3.10
N ARG A 20 12.31 -10.30 2.58
CA ARG A 20 12.65 -11.71 2.82
C ARG A 20 14.01 -12.08 2.25
N GLY A 21 14.35 -11.58 1.06
CA GLY A 21 15.66 -11.76 0.44
C GLY A 21 16.77 -11.21 1.32
N VAL A 22 16.57 -10.01 1.91
CA VAL A 22 17.51 -9.44 2.89
C VAL A 22 17.61 -10.32 4.13
N VAL A 23 16.49 -10.72 4.76
CA VAL A 23 16.53 -11.62 5.93
C VAL A 23 17.29 -12.91 5.63
N HIS A 24 17.11 -13.48 4.44
CA HIS A 24 17.82 -14.67 4.04
C HIS A 24 19.34 -14.43 3.89
N ALA A 25 19.75 -13.29 3.35
CA ALA A 25 21.15 -12.96 3.11
C ALA A 25 21.92 -12.56 4.38
N VAL A 26 21.29 -11.86 5.32
CA VAL A 26 21.97 -11.27 6.50
C VAL A 26 21.47 -11.81 7.84
N GLY A 27 20.35 -12.54 7.88
CA GLY A 27 19.83 -13.14 9.10
C GLY A 27 19.52 -12.13 10.21
N ALA A 28 19.72 -12.55 11.46
CA ALA A 28 19.47 -11.74 12.65
C ALA A 28 20.45 -10.57 12.82
N ASP A 29 21.55 -10.55 12.06
CA ASP A 29 22.64 -9.58 12.22
C ASP A 29 22.43 -8.29 11.43
N TYR A 30 21.27 -8.10 10.78
CA TYR A 30 20.99 -6.90 9.98
C TYR A 30 21.26 -5.60 10.75
N ASP A 31 20.76 -5.47 11.98
CA ASP A 31 20.93 -4.24 12.77
C ASP A 31 22.40 -4.02 13.16
N ALA A 32 23.12 -5.10 13.50
CA ALA A 32 24.54 -5.03 13.81
C ALA A 32 25.36 -4.62 12.58
N LEU A 33 25.06 -5.19 11.42
CA LEU A 33 25.70 -4.85 10.15
C LEU A 33 25.46 -3.39 9.77
N MET A 34 24.23 -2.90 9.86
CA MET A 34 23.90 -1.52 9.50
C MET A 34 24.50 -0.50 10.46
N VAL A 35 24.60 -0.82 11.75
CA VAL A 35 25.33 0.02 12.73
C VAL A 35 26.82 0.04 12.43
N ALA A 36 27.43 -1.10 12.10
CA ALA A 36 28.85 -1.19 11.74
C ALA A 36 29.15 -0.42 10.45
N ALA A 37 28.33 -0.60 9.41
CA ALA A 37 28.45 0.11 8.14
C ALA A 37 28.27 1.64 8.32
N GLY A 38 27.28 2.06 9.11
CA GLY A 38 27.03 3.47 9.38
C GLY A 38 28.19 4.15 10.12
N LYS A 39 28.83 3.44 11.05
CA LYS A 39 30.04 3.92 11.73
C LYS A 39 31.24 3.96 10.80
N ALA A 40 31.47 2.90 10.02
CA ALA A 40 32.63 2.77 9.14
C ALA A 40 32.64 3.82 8.01
N LEU A 41 31.46 4.25 7.56
CA LEU A 41 31.32 5.23 6.49
C LEU A 41 31.08 6.67 6.99
N GLU A 42 31.07 6.90 8.31
CA GLU A 42 30.67 8.18 8.94
C GLU A 42 29.27 8.67 8.52
N LEU A 43 28.40 7.74 8.07
CA LEU A 43 27.09 8.05 7.52
C LEU A 43 25.99 8.01 8.59
N GLY A 44 26.13 8.84 9.63
CA GLY A 44 25.19 8.87 10.76
C GLY A 44 23.71 8.99 10.36
N MET A 45 23.40 9.79 9.33
CA MET A 45 22.03 9.93 8.79
C MET A 45 21.56 8.70 7.99
N VAL A 46 22.47 8.02 7.30
CA VAL A 46 22.15 6.81 6.54
C VAL A 46 21.86 5.63 7.47
N SER A 47 22.50 5.60 8.65
CA SER A 47 22.17 4.63 9.71
C SER A 47 20.70 4.72 10.16
N LEU A 48 20.16 5.93 10.32
CA LEU A 48 18.74 6.13 10.63
C LEU A 48 17.84 5.71 9.46
N TYR A 49 18.23 6.03 8.23
CA TYR A 49 17.51 5.58 7.03
C TYR A 49 17.46 4.05 6.92
N TRP A 50 18.55 3.34 7.22
CA TRP A 50 18.59 1.87 7.18
C TRP A 50 17.78 1.20 8.28
N ARG A 51 17.70 1.80 9.48
CA ARG A 51 16.76 1.33 10.52
C ARG A 51 15.32 1.41 10.04
N ASN A 52 14.98 2.46 9.29
CA ASN A 52 13.66 2.57 8.68
C ASN A 52 13.41 1.51 7.61
N HIS A 53 14.45 0.94 7.02
CA HIS A 53 14.38 -0.15 6.04
C HIS A 53 14.73 -1.52 6.65
N ASN A 54 14.69 -1.65 7.98
CA ASN A 54 14.87 -2.94 8.63
C ASN A 54 13.83 -3.93 8.08
N PRO A 55 14.25 -5.11 7.59
CA PRO A 55 13.35 -6.01 6.87
C PRO A 55 12.23 -6.55 7.77
N ALA A 56 12.48 -6.75 9.07
CA ALA A 56 11.42 -7.15 10.01
C ALA A 56 10.38 -6.04 10.19
N ARG A 57 10.78 -4.77 10.14
CA ARG A 57 9.85 -3.64 10.13
C ARG A 57 9.04 -3.62 8.82
N VAL A 58 9.72 -3.72 7.67
CA VAL A 58 9.06 -3.73 6.35
C VAL A 58 8.02 -4.85 6.25
N LEU A 59 8.33 -6.05 6.75
CA LEU A 59 7.38 -7.17 6.79
C LEU A 59 6.13 -6.87 7.63
N ARG A 60 6.28 -6.18 8.78
CA ARG A 60 5.14 -5.75 9.59
C ARG A 60 4.32 -4.67 8.89
N GLU A 61 4.97 -3.75 8.20
CA GLU A 61 4.27 -2.72 7.40
C GLU A 61 3.48 -3.35 6.27
N VAL A 62 4.06 -4.27 5.50
CA VAL A 62 3.35 -5.01 4.45
C VAL A 62 2.12 -5.73 5.01
N ALA A 63 2.27 -6.42 6.15
CA ALA A 63 1.17 -7.12 6.80
C ALA A 63 0.03 -6.15 7.20
N ALA A 64 0.38 -5.01 7.81
CA ALA A 64 -0.59 -3.98 8.18
C ALA A 64 -1.27 -3.36 6.95
N GLN A 65 -0.52 -3.09 5.89
CA GLN A 65 -1.04 -2.52 4.65
C GLN A 65 -2.00 -3.48 3.92
N ARG A 66 -1.71 -4.78 3.91
CA ARG A 66 -2.65 -5.80 3.40
C ARG A 66 -3.93 -5.85 4.22
N GLN A 67 -3.84 -5.72 5.53
CA GLN A 67 -5.03 -5.67 6.37
C GLN A 67 -5.87 -4.42 6.05
N GLN A 68 -5.24 -3.25 5.89
CA GLN A 68 -5.94 -2.03 5.47
C GLN A 68 -6.62 -2.18 4.11
N LEU A 69 -5.96 -2.80 3.12
CA LEU A 69 -6.60 -3.08 1.83
C LEU A 69 -7.81 -4.01 1.97
N ALA A 70 -7.72 -5.05 2.81
CA ALA A 70 -8.81 -5.98 3.07
C ALA A 70 -9.99 -5.31 3.79
N GLU A 71 -9.73 -4.38 4.71
CA GLU A 71 -10.77 -3.57 5.38
C GLU A 71 -11.48 -2.61 4.41
N HIS A 72 -10.86 -2.30 3.28
CA HIS A 72 -11.41 -1.43 2.25
C HIS A 72 -11.85 -2.21 1.00
N GLU A 73 -12.55 -3.34 1.18
CA GLU A 73 -13.10 -4.13 0.10
C GLU A 73 -14.00 -3.29 -0.84
N HIS A 74 -13.69 -3.35 -2.14
CA HIS A 74 -14.49 -2.74 -3.20
C HIS A 74 -15.42 -3.77 -3.83
N VAL A 75 -16.72 -3.47 -3.86
CA VAL A 75 -17.78 -4.37 -4.32
C VAL A 75 -18.71 -3.66 -5.30
N PRO A 76 -19.47 -4.41 -6.11
CA PRO A 76 -20.49 -3.81 -6.98
C PRO A 76 -21.44 -2.92 -6.19
N ALA A 77 -21.73 -1.74 -6.72
CA ALA A 77 -22.67 -0.81 -6.12
C ALA A 77 -24.09 -1.36 -6.27
N VAL A 78 -24.84 -1.41 -5.17
CA VAL A 78 -26.25 -1.83 -5.19
C VAL A 78 -27.13 -0.65 -5.62
N ARG A 79 -26.69 0.58 -5.32
CA ARG A 79 -27.43 1.80 -5.59
C ARG A 79 -26.60 2.78 -6.40
N GLN A 80 -27.09 3.10 -7.60
CA GLN A 80 -26.65 4.23 -8.38
C GLN A 80 -27.56 5.43 -8.09
N SER A 81 -26.97 6.56 -7.74
CA SER A 81 -27.65 7.86 -7.69
C SER A 81 -27.10 8.72 -8.82
N ASP A 82 -27.75 9.84 -9.12
CA ASP A 82 -27.32 10.76 -10.20
C ASP A 82 -25.88 11.28 -10.03
N ASN A 83 -25.31 11.17 -8.81
CA ASN A 83 -23.95 11.57 -8.48
C ASN A 83 -22.96 10.38 -8.34
N HIS A 84 -23.39 9.14 -8.60
CA HIS A 84 -22.53 7.95 -8.53
C HIS A 84 -21.97 7.62 -9.91
N LEU A 85 -20.71 8.01 -10.16
CA LEU A 85 -20.06 7.90 -11.47
C LEU A 85 -19.52 6.49 -11.78
N TYR A 86 -19.54 5.58 -10.81
CA TYR A 86 -18.95 4.24 -10.92
C TYR A 86 -19.98 3.16 -10.59
N ASP A 87 -19.76 1.95 -11.11
CA ASP A 87 -20.55 0.75 -10.86
C ASP A 87 -20.11 -0.03 -9.61
N PHE A 88 -19.11 0.49 -8.88
CA PHE A 88 -18.55 -0.12 -7.68
C PHE A 88 -18.22 0.93 -6.60
N GLY A 89 -18.02 0.46 -5.37
CA GLY A 89 -17.60 1.30 -4.25
C GLY A 89 -17.00 0.52 -3.10
N CYS A 90 -16.39 1.22 -2.16
CA CYS A 90 -15.84 0.62 -0.95
C CYS A 90 -16.97 0.30 0.02
N ARG A 91 -17.08 -0.96 0.46
CA ARG A 91 -18.07 -1.40 1.45
C ARG A 91 -17.99 -0.60 2.75
N THR A 92 -16.79 -0.15 3.11
CA THR A 92 -16.51 0.58 4.36
C THR A 92 -16.70 2.09 4.22
N CYS A 93 -16.23 2.70 3.13
CA CYS A 93 -16.26 4.17 2.98
C CYS A 93 -17.48 4.68 2.23
N HIS A 94 -18.04 3.89 1.33
CA HIS A 94 -19.10 4.28 0.42
C HIS A 94 -20.41 3.56 0.79
N ASN A 95 -20.68 3.44 2.09
CA ASN A 95 -21.90 2.82 2.61
C ASN A 95 -22.99 3.89 2.78
N ASP A 96 -24.19 3.60 2.30
CA ASP A 96 -25.38 4.40 2.59
C ASP A 96 -25.78 4.15 4.06
N PRO A 97 -25.74 5.17 4.94
CA PRO A 97 -26.00 4.97 6.36
C PRO A 97 -27.45 4.58 6.68
N ASP A 98 -28.39 4.84 5.76
CA ASP A 98 -29.80 4.58 5.98
C ASP A 98 -30.17 3.13 5.65
N CYS A 99 -29.58 2.55 4.60
CA CYS A 99 -29.90 1.19 4.14
C CYS A 99 -28.73 0.19 4.18
N GLY A 100 -27.51 0.63 4.47
CA GLY A 100 -26.32 -0.22 4.52
C GLY A 100 -25.80 -0.67 3.14
N GLU A 101 -26.32 -0.11 2.05
CA GLU A 101 -25.94 -0.48 0.68
C GLU A 101 -24.65 0.22 0.24
N THR A 102 -23.90 -0.41 -0.67
CA THR A 102 -22.69 0.20 -1.24
C THR A 102 -23.03 1.13 -2.40
N LEU A 103 -22.48 2.34 -2.34
CA LEU A 103 -22.65 3.44 -3.31
C LEU A 103 -21.52 3.47 -4.34
N GLY A 104 -21.86 3.82 -5.57
CA GLY A 104 -20.99 3.83 -6.75
C GLY A 104 -19.99 4.99 -6.84
N PHE A 105 -19.12 5.15 -5.84
CA PHE A 105 -18.09 6.20 -5.81
C PHE A 105 -16.69 5.75 -6.24
N GLY A 106 -16.53 4.50 -6.69
CA GLY A 106 -15.27 3.95 -7.16
C GLY A 106 -14.25 3.73 -6.04
N TRP A 107 -12.97 4.02 -6.31
CA TRP A 107 -11.88 3.84 -5.36
C TRP A 107 -11.93 4.84 -4.20
N CYS A 108 -11.98 4.34 -2.97
CA CYS A 108 -12.04 5.22 -1.79
C CYS A 108 -10.69 5.90 -1.57
N LYS A 109 -10.71 7.02 -0.84
CA LYS A 109 -9.50 7.80 -0.57
C LYS A 109 -8.38 6.97 0.08
N THR A 110 -8.72 6.06 1.00
CA THR A 110 -7.73 5.22 1.66
C THR A 110 -6.96 4.35 0.68
N VAL A 111 -7.65 3.65 -0.21
CA VAL A 111 -7.00 2.79 -1.21
C VAL A 111 -6.16 3.60 -2.20
N ARG A 112 -6.63 4.81 -2.59
CA ARG A 112 -5.83 5.74 -3.41
C ARG A 112 -4.53 6.16 -2.72
N LEU A 113 -4.60 6.56 -1.44
CA LEU A 113 -3.42 6.89 -0.62
C LEU A 113 -2.45 5.71 -0.45
N MET A 114 -2.96 4.49 -0.45
CA MET A 114 -2.12 3.28 -0.33
C MET A 114 -1.31 3.00 -1.59
N ALA A 115 -1.80 3.42 -2.76
CA ALA A 115 -1.09 3.31 -4.02
C ALA A 115 -0.06 4.44 -4.22
N GLU A 116 -0.27 5.61 -3.59
CA GLU A 116 0.54 6.82 -3.77
C GLU A 116 2.07 6.61 -3.61
N PRO A 117 2.58 5.81 -2.65
CA PRO A 117 4.03 5.57 -2.54
C PRO A 117 4.66 4.87 -3.75
N PHE A 118 3.84 4.38 -4.69
CA PHE A 118 4.25 3.67 -5.88
C PHE A 118 4.02 4.50 -7.15
N ASP A 119 3.80 5.81 -7.04
CA ASP A 119 3.52 6.66 -8.20
C ASP A 119 4.62 6.59 -9.27
N GLU A 120 5.88 6.45 -8.86
CA GLU A 120 7.06 6.21 -9.71
C GLU A 120 7.05 4.90 -10.49
N HIS A 121 6.19 3.94 -10.12
CA HIS A 121 6.13 2.66 -10.81
C HIS A 121 5.55 2.80 -12.23
N PRO A 122 6.13 2.15 -13.27
CA PRO A 122 5.63 2.22 -14.65
C PRO A 122 4.15 1.83 -14.81
N ASP A 123 3.69 0.86 -14.02
CA ASP A 123 2.29 0.41 -14.00
C ASP A 123 1.35 1.30 -13.18
N TYR A 124 1.85 2.34 -12.50
CA TYR A 124 0.98 3.27 -11.78
C TYR A 124 0.21 4.11 -12.80
N ASP A 125 -1.12 4.02 -12.77
CA ASP A 125 -1.94 4.76 -13.72
C ASP A 125 -2.02 6.24 -13.31
N ARG A 126 -0.99 6.99 -13.71
CA ARG A 126 -0.93 8.43 -13.46
C ARG A 126 -2.05 9.16 -14.18
N TYR A 127 -2.62 8.63 -15.25
CA TYR A 127 -3.54 9.38 -16.11
C TYR A 127 -5.01 9.08 -15.81
N ASP A 128 -5.29 8.01 -15.07
CA ASP A 128 -6.62 7.73 -14.54
C ASP A 128 -6.96 8.65 -13.35
N PRO A 129 -7.94 9.56 -13.49
CA PRO A 129 -8.37 10.41 -12.38
C PRO A 129 -8.95 9.59 -11.21
N ALA A 130 -9.39 8.35 -11.42
CA ALA A 130 -9.87 7.47 -10.37
C ALA A 130 -8.76 7.01 -9.40
N TRP A 131 -7.49 7.20 -9.75
CA TRP A 131 -6.33 6.84 -8.91
C TRP A 131 -5.77 8.02 -8.13
N ARG A 132 -6.08 9.25 -8.53
CA ARG A 132 -5.53 10.47 -7.90
C ARG A 132 -6.37 10.91 -6.71
N ILE A 133 -5.73 11.51 -5.71
CA ILE A 133 -6.39 12.07 -4.50
C ILE A 133 -7.08 13.39 -4.82
#